data_AF-A0A811R8C9-F1
#
_entry.id   AF-A0A811R8C9-F1
#
_cell.length_a   1.000
_cell.length_b   1.000
_cell.length_c   1.000
_cell.angle_alpha   90.00
_cell.angle_beta   90.00
_cell.angle_gamma   90.00
#
_symmetry.space_group_name_H-M   'P 1'
#
loop_
_entity.id
_entity.type
_entity.pdbx_description
1 polymer ?
#
loop_
_entity_poly.entity_id
_entity_poly.type
_entity_poly.pdbx_seq_one_letter_code
_entity_poly.pdbx_strand_id
1 'polypeptide(L)'
;MGAFLSSAASKEQHQQWEHDEAPRPDSSKKMRLSTSLCSHGHPRLIPGLPDEISLQILARMPRMGYLKAKMVSRSWKVAITGAELYRLRKELGVAEEWLYIPMKTADDQKLVWHAFDPVSNQWQRLPLMPGISHSRGECRSGRVYGLGLGDLVSAGISIFDVIRGWLGQRELLGSIPFCGCAVGAADGCLYVLGGFSRASTMKCVWRYDPSVNSWQEVSPMSTGRAFCKTSLLNNKLYVVGGIIQDKNGLAPLKSAEVFDPATGVWCQICYSPNRKLCRRP
;
A
#
# COMPACT_ATOMS: atom_id res chain seq x y z
N MET A 1 -30.54 -19.85 1.45
CA MET A 1 -31.35 -18.71 1.91
C MET A 1 -30.47 -17.48 1.86
N GLY A 2 -30.56 -16.49 0.98
CA GLY A 2 -31.51 -16.10 -0.05
C GLY A 2 -31.23 -14.61 -0.24
N ALA A 3 -30.66 -14.20 -1.37
CA ALA A 3 -30.45 -12.79 -1.72
C ALA A 3 -31.24 -12.52 -3.01
N PHE A 4 -32.12 -11.52 -2.93
CA PHE A 4 -33.06 -11.14 -3.98
C PHE A 4 -32.32 -10.47 -5.14
N LEU A 5 -32.53 -11.01 -6.33
CA LEU A 5 -32.22 -10.38 -7.62
C LEU A 5 -33.41 -9.49 -8.01
N SER A 6 -33.16 -8.24 -8.37
CA SER A 6 -34.13 -7.43 -9.11
C SER A 6 -33.67 -7.38 -10.55
N SER A 7 -34.46 -7.99 -11.44
CA SER A 7 -34.41 -7.74 -12.88
C SER A 7 -35.57 -6.80 -13.24
N ALA A 8 -35.27 -5.82 -14.08
CA ALA A 8 -36.27 -5.13 -14.87
C ALA A 8 -35.66 -4.95 -16.27
N ALA A 9 -36.09 -5.81 -17.19
CA ALA A 9 -35.89 -5.62 -18.62
C ALA A 9 -37.07 -4.81 -19.14
N SER A 10 -36.81 -3.72 -19.84
CA SER A 10 -37.80 -3.06 -20.71
C SER A 10 -37.25 -3.00 -22.13
N LYS A 11 -38.12 -3.39 -23.06
CA LYS A 11 -37.89 -3.64 -24.49
C LYS A 11 -37.55 -2.38 -25.29
N GLU A 12 -36.90 -2.64 -26.42
CA GLU A 12 -36.63 -1.77 -27.57
C GLU A 12 -37.85 -0.97 -28.04
N GLN A 13 -37.60 0.25 -28.54
CA GLN A 13 -38.35 0.80 -29.65
C GLN A 13 -37.48 1.74 -30.49
N HIS A 14 -37.58 1.53 -31.80
CA HIS A 14 -36.92 2.20 -32.90
C HIS A 14 -37.73 3.44 -33.27
N GLN A 15 -37.10 4.62 -33.36
CA GLN A 15 -37.62 5.76 -34.13
C GLN A 15 -36.48 6.70 -34.52
N GLN A 16 -36.52 7.14 -35.78
CA GLN A 16 -35.52 7.89 -36.53
C GLN A 16 -36.12 9.28 -36.87
N TRP A 17 -35.28 10.19 -37.39
CA TRP A 17 -35.56 11.56 -37.93
C TRP A 17 -35.60 12.66 -36.85
N GLU A 18 -35.00 13.86 -36.95
CA GLU A 18 -34.14 14.55 -37.94
C GLU A 18 -33.40 15.72 -37.25
N HIS A 19 -32.53 16.40 -38.00
CA HIS A 19 -31.61 17.51 -37.67
C HIS A 19 -32.07 18.59 -36.66
N ASP A 20 -31.17 18.98 -35.75
CA ASP A 20 -30.88 20.39 -35.45
C ASP A 20 -29.50 20.59 -34.78
N GLU A 21 -28.80 21.63 -35.21
CA GLU A 21 -27.39 21.95 -34.95
C GLU A 21 -27.26 23.06 -33.88
N ALA A 22 -26.52 22.84 -32.78
CA ALA A 22 -25.85 23.87 -31.94
C ALA A 22 -24.99 23.23 -30.80
N PRO A 23 -24.11 23.98 -30.09
CA PRO A 23 -22.68 24.06 -30.33
C PRO A 23 -21.81 23.29 -29.31
N ARG A 24 -20.58 22.98 -29.71
CA ARG A 24 -19.55 22.29 -28.90
C ARG A 24 -19.14 23.11 -27.67
N PRO A 25 -19.05 22.51 -26.47
CA PRO A 25 -18.31 23.12 -25.36
C PRO A 25 -16.83 22.74 -25.49
N ASP A 26 -16.08 23.66 -26.08
CA ASP A 26 -14.63 23.68 -26.07
C ASP A 26 -14.14 24.01 -24.65
N SER A 27 -13.55 23.04 -23.94
CA SER A 27 -12.63 23.34 -22.83
C SER A 27 -11.70 22.16 -22.60
N SER A 28 -10.84 21.90 -23.59
CA SER A 28 -9.60 21.18 -23.34
C SER A 28 -8.73 22.04 -22.42
N LYS A 29 -8.92 21.87 -21.10
CA LYS A 29 -8.04 22.44 -20.08
C LYS A 29 -6.64 21.86 -20.30
N LYS A 30 -5.82 22.56 -21.09
CA LYS A 30 -4.37 22.35 -21.15
C LYS A 30 -3.83 22.59 -19.76
N MET A 31 -3.64 21.50 -19.04
CA MET A 31 -3.05 21.52 -17.72
C MET A 31 -1.56 21.88 -17.89
N ARG A 32 -1.19 23.02 -17.33
CA ARG A 32 0.18 23.52 -17.36
C ARG A 32 0.94 22.87 -16.21
N LEU A 33 1.56 21.72 -16.48
CA LEU A 33 2.55 21.14 -15.58
C LEU A 33 3.68 22.14 -15.38
N SER A 34 4.08 22.33 -14.13
CA SER A 34 5.10 23.29 -13.72
C SER A 34 6.40 23.03 -14.49
N THR A 35 6.86 24.07 -15.18
CA THR A 35 8.03 24.09 -16.05
C THR A 35 9.29 24.10 -15.18
N SER A 36 9.70 22.96 -14.62
CA SER A 36 10.91 22.87 -13.78
C SER A 36 11.90 21.77 -14.17
N LEU A 37 11.72 21.13 -15.33
CA LEU A 37 12.71 20.19 -15.89
C LEU A 37 13.54 20.78 -17.04
N CYS A 38 13.31 22.03 -17.43
CA CYS A 38 14.12 22.71 -18.43
C CYS A 38 15.47 23.17 -17.84
N SER A 39 16.30 22.22 -17.40
CA SER A 39 17.72 22.47 -17.17
C SER A 39 18.47 22.23 -18.47
N HIS A 40 19.08 23.29 -18.99
CA HIS A 40 20.06 23.24 -20.07
C HIS A 40 21.09 22.14 -19.80
N GLY A 41 21.04 21.04 -20.58
CA GLY A 41 22.08 19.99 -20.56
C GLY A 41 21.58 18.54 -20.55
N HIS A 42 20.29 18.27 -20.33
CA HIS A 42 19.78 16.91 -20.43
C HIS A 42 19.17 16.62 -21.82
N PRO A 43 19.49 15.46 -22.44
CA PRO A 43 18.86 15.07 -23.69
C PRO A 43 17.35 14.88 -23.47
N ARG A 44 16.56 15.38 -24.43
CA ARG A 44 15.10 15.21 -24.45
C ARG A 44 14.72 13.76 -24.23
N LEU A 45 13.58 13.53 -23.58
CA LEU A 45 13.09 12.17 -23.32
C LEU A 45 12.93 11.37 -24.62
N ILE A 46 12.23 11.95 -25.59
CA ILE A 46 12.09 11.39 -26.93
C ILE A 46 12.68 12.40 -27.92
N PRO A 47 13.68 12.01 -28.73
CA PRO A 47 14.24 12.90 -29.75
C PRO A 47 13.14 13.45 -30.66
N GLY A 48 13.16 14.76 -30.89
CA GLY A 48 12.17 15.44 -31.74
C GLY A 48 10.85 15.83 -31.06
N LEU A 49 10.62 15.45 -29.79
CA LEU A 49 9.40 15.82 -29.06
C LEU A 49 9.68 16.75 -27.86
N PRO A 50 8.72 17.63 -27.49
CA PRO A 50 8.72 18.27 -26.18
C PRO A 50 8.63 17.22 -25.06
N ASP A 51 9.31 17.46 -23.94
CA ASP A 51 9.31 16.53 -22.80
C ASP A 51 7.91 16.35 -22.20
N GLU A 52 7.06 17.38 -22.24
CA GLU A 52 5.65 17.30 -21.83
C GLU A 52 4.89 16.23 -22.64
N ILE A 53 5.02 16.25 -23.96
CA ILE A 53 4.39 15.25 -24.84
C ILE A 53 5.02 13.88 -24.61
N SER A 54 6.33 13.83 -24.39
CA SER A 54 7.05 12.60 -24.08
C SER A 54 6.55 11.96 -22.78
N LEU A 55 6.34 12.74 -21.73
CA LEU A 55 5.77 12.29 -20.45
C LEU A 55 4.35 11.78 -20.63
N GLN A 56 3.53 12.46 -21.43
CA GLN A 56 2.18 12.00 -21.76
C GLN A 56 2.15 10.67 -22.53
N ILE A 57 3.15 10.42 -23.39
CA ILE A 57 3.32 9.12 -24.05
C ILE A 57 3.72 8.06 -23.02
N LEU A 58 4.72 8.33 -22.19
CA LEU A 58 5.17 7.41 -21.14
C LEU A 58 4.05 7.09 -20.12
N ALA A 59 3.21 8.07 -19.80
CA ALA A 59 2.10 7.92 -18.86
C ALA A 59 1.01 6.98 -19.40
N ARG A 60 0.91 6.78 -20.72
CA ARG A 60 -0.08 5.89 -21.34
C ARG A 60 0.43 4.47 -21.57
N MET A 61 1.74 4.24 -21.43
CA MET A 61 2.28 2.88 -21.49
C MET A 61 1.80 2.07 -20.27
N PRO A 62 1.39 0.80 -20.41
CA PRO A 62 1.03 -0.04 -19.27
C PRO A 62 2.16 -0.13 -18.25
N ARG A 63 1.84 -0.03 -16.96
CA ARG A 63 2.83 -0.02 -15.88
C ARG A 63 3.75 -1.25 -15.87
N MET A 64 3.25 -2.41 -16.29
CA MET A 64 4.04 -3.64 -16.47
C MET A 64 5.25 -3.45 -17.40
N GLY A 65 5.16 -2.54 -18.37
CA GLY A 65 6.24 -2.23 -19.31
C GLY A 65 7.35 -1.34 -18.74
N TYR A 66 7.15 -0.71 -17.58
CA TYR A 66 8.06 0.30 -17.03
C TYR A 66 9.44 -0.25 -16.69
N LEU A 67 9.54 -1.52 -16.30
CA LEU A 67 10.83 -2.16 -16.00
C LEU A 67 11.70 -2.32 -17.24
N LYS A 68 11.11 -2.49 -18.42
CA LYS A 68 11.82 -2.51 -19.70
C LYS A 68 12.06 -1.08 -20.20
N ALA A 69 11.06 -0.22 -20.10
CA ALA A 69 11.13 1.16 -20.57
C ALA A 69 12.22 1.97 -19.85
N LYS A 70 12.43 1.77 -18.53
CA LYS A 70 13.51 2.44 -17.79
C LYS A 70 14.92 2.07 -18.25
N MET A 71 15.08 1.02 -19.05
CA MET A 71 16.37 0.60 -19.61
C MET A 71 16.72 1.32 -20.92
N VAL A 72 15.77 2.04 -21.52
CA VAL A 72 15.97 2.76 -22.80
C VAL A 72 17.03 3.86 -22.65
N SER A 73 16.95 4.66 -21.60
CA SER A 73 17.92 5.72 -21.33
C SER A 73 17.89 6.17 -19.86
N ARG A 74 18.90 6.93 -19.44
CA ARG A 74 18.93 7.56 -18.11
C ARG A 74 17.76 8.54 -17.91
N SER A 75 17.38 9.28 -18.96
CA SER A 75 16.26 10.22 -18.88
C SER A 75 14.92 9.50 -18.72
N TRP A 76 14.70 8.40 -19.45
CA TRP A 76 13.52 7.54 -19.27
C TRP A 76 13.47 6.95 -17.87
N LYS A 77 14.59 6.44 -17.35
CA LYS A 77 14.67 5.94 -15.98
C LYS A 77 14.20 6.99 -14.99
N VAL A 78 14.75 8.20 -15.04
CA VAL A 78 14.41 9.31 -14.14
C VAL A 78 12.93 9.68 -14.26
N ALA A 79 12.40 9.80 -15.47
CA ALA A 79 10.99 10.11 -15.70
C ALA A 79 10.06 9.03 -15.14
N ILE A 80 10.36 7.75 -15.40
CA ILE A 80 9.54 6.60 -14.99
C ILE A 80 9.52 6.39 -13.48
N THR A 81 10.65 6.59 -12.81
CA THR A 81 10.75 6.47 -11.35
C THR A 81 10.36 7.76 -10.62
N GLY A 82 10.04 8.83 -11.36
CA GLY A 82 9.68 10.13 -10.80
C GLY A 82 8.22 10.19 -10.35
N ALA A 83 7.95 11.00 -9.32
CA ALA A 83 6.61 11.20 -8.80
C ALA A 83 5.66 11.86 -9.84
N GLU A 84 6.21 12.67 -10.74
CA GLU A 84 5.44 13.40 -11.77
C GLU A 84 4.70 12.45 -12.72
N LEU A 85 5.33 11.33 -13.11
CA LEU A 85 4.69 10.42 -14.05
C LEU A 85 3.45 9.77 -13.45
N TYR A 86 3.53 9.31 -12.20
CA TYR A 86 2.37 8.70 -11.55
C TYR A 86 1.24 9.72 -11.26
N ARG A 87 1.59 10.97 -10.94
CA ARG A 87 0.60 12.07 -10.82
C ARG A 87 -0.11 12.30 -12.15
N LEU A 88 0.64 12.45 -13.24
CA LEU A 88 0.09 12.63 -14.57
C LEU A 88 -0.83 11.47 -14.98
N ARG A 89 -0.47 10.23 -14.64
CA ARG A 89 -1.35 9.06 -14.87
C ARG A 89 -2.68 9.17 -14.14
N LYS A 90 -2.68 9.64 -12.89
CA LYS A 90 -3.92 9.86 -12.13
C LYS A 90 -4.79 10.94 -12.78
N GLU A 91 -4.18 12.04 -13.19
CA GLU A 91 -4.88 13.14 -13.86
C GLU A 91 -5.47 12.73 -15.22
N LEU A 92 -4.76 11.87 -15.95
CA LEU A 92 -5.23 11.29 -17.21
C LEU A 92 -6.26 10.16 -17.02
N GLY A 93 -6.53 9.71 -15.79
CA GLY A 93 -7.43 8.59 -15.51
C GLY A 93 -6.91 7.22 -15.99
N VAL A 94 -5.59 7.08 -16.15
CA VAL A 94 -4.94 5.85 -16.63
C VAL A 94 -4.08 5.18 -15.55
N ALA A 95 -4.13 5.65 -14.31
CA ALA A 95 -3.40 5.01 -13.21
C ALA A 95 -4.00 3.63 -12.89
N GLU A 96 -3.27 2.56 -13.18
CA GLU A 96 -3.72 1.20 -12.90
C GLU A 96 -3.58 0.89 -11.40
N GLU A 97 -4.57 0.16 -10.87
CA GLU A 97 -4.52 -0.43 -9.54
C GLU A 97 -4.28 -1.93 -9.67
N TRP A 98 -3.14 -2.39 -9.16
CA TRP A 98 -2.81 -3.82 -9.15
C TRP A 98 -3.41 -4.51 -7.94
N LEU A 99 -3.85 -5.75 -8.13
CA LEU A 99 -4.27 -6.62 -7.05
C LEU A 99 -3.05 -7.36 -6.49
N TYR A 100 -2.72 -7.13 -5.23
CA TYR A 100 -1.59 -7.79 -4.57
C TYR A 100 -2.06 -8.97 -3.72
N ILE A 101 -1.50 -10.15 -3.97
CA ILE A 101 -1.87 -11.38 -3.29
C ILE A 101 -0.60 -12.08 -2.78
N PRO A 102 -0.50 -12.36 -1.47
CA PRO A 102 0.52 -13.25 -0.95
C PRO A 102 0.14 -14.69 -1.27
N MET A 103 0.99 -15.39 -2.02
CA MET A 103 0.80 -16.80 -2.39
C MET A 103 1.86 -17.66 -1.73
N LYS A 104 1.47 -18.86 -1.34
CA LYS A 104 2.39 -19.87 -0.83
C LYS A 104 3.00 -20.63 -2.01
N THR A 105 4.32 -20.68 -2.10
CA THR A 105 4.97 -21.51 -3.12
C THR A 105 4.86 -22.99 -2.75
N ALA A 106 4.69 -23.85 -3.77
CA ALA A 106 4.53 -25.29 -3.59
C ALA A 106 5.74 -25.92 -2.88
N ASP A 107 6.94 -25.41 -3.17
CA ASP A 107 8.19 -26.11 -2.86
C ASP A 107 8.78 -25.73 -1.48
N ASP A 108 8.49 -24.52 -0.99
CA ASP A 108 9.31 -23.87 0.06
C ASP A 108 8.51 -23.38 1.28
N GLN A 109 7.17 -23.51 1.27
CA GLN A 109 6.26 -22.92 2.27
C GLN A 109 6.43 -21.39 2.47
N LYS A 110 7.22 -20.72 1.63
CA LYS A 110 7.49 -19.28 1.70
C LYS A 110 6.34 -18.52 1.07
N LEU A 111 5.95 -17.43 1.73
CA LEU A 111 4.99 -16.48 1.18
C LEU A 111 5.70 -15.56 0.19
N VAL A 112 5.21 -15.52 -1.04
CA VAL A 112 5.70 -14.68 -2.12
C VAL A 112 4.57 -13.79 -2.60
N TRP A 113 4.84 -12.50 -2.66
CA TRP A 113 3.89 -11.53 -3.20
C TRP A 113 3.78 -11.66 -4.72
N HIS A 114 2.55 -11.69 -5.20
CA HIS A 114 2.21 -11.58 -6.61
C HIS A 114 1.32 -10.36 -6.81
N ALA A 115 1.51 -9.66 -7.92
CA ALA A 115 0.63 -8.61 -8.37
C ALA A 115 -0.06 -9.05 -9.65
N PHE A 116 -1.37 -8.82 -9.73
CA PHE A 116 -2.15 -8.98 -10.94
C PHE A 116 -2.50 -7.60 -11.49
N ASP A 117 -2.17 -7.38 -12.75
CA ASP A 117 -2.57 -6.21 -13.50
C ASP A 117 -3.86 -6.52 -14.28
N PRO A 118 -5.03 -5.97 -13.89
CA PRO A 118 -6.29 -6.26 -14.55
C PRO A 118 -6.37 -5.66 -15.97
N VAL A 119 -5.58 -4.64 -16.29
CA VAL A 119 -5.60 -3.99 -17.61
C VAL A 119 -4.89 -4.84 -18.64
N SER A 120 -3.72 -5.37 -18.28
CA SER A 120 -2.94 -6.25 -19.17
C SER A 120 -3.27 -7.73 -19.01
N ASN A 121 -4.08 -8.10 -18.00
CA ASN A 121 -4.38 -9.48 -17.63
C ASN A 121 -3.11 -10.32 -17.43
N GLN A 122 -2.15 -9.77 -16.66
CA GLN A 122 -0.83 -10.36 -16.45
C GLN A 122 -0.53 -10.47 -14.95
N TRP A 123 0.20 -11.52 -14.60
CA TRP A 123 0.74 -11.71 -13.26
C TRP A 123 2.22 -11.33 -13.21
N GLN A 124 2.61 -10.64 -12.14
CA GLN A 124 3.99 -10.33 -11.82
C GLN A 124 4.34 -10.88 -10.44
N ARG A 125 5.42 -11.65 -10.36
CA ARG A 125 6.03 -12.02 -9.08
C ARG A 125 6.84 -10.84 -8.55
N LEU A 126 6.63 -10.48 -7.28
CA LEU A 126 7.38 -9.44 -6.60
C LEU A 126 8.69 -10.00 -6.02
N PRO A 127 9.72 -9.14 -5.82
CA PRO A 127 10.87 -9.49 -5.01
C PRO A 127 10.42 -9.83 -3.59
N LEU A 128 11.20 -10.68 -2.93
CA LEU A 128 10.96 -11.00 -1.52
C LEU A 128 11.02 -9.71 -0.70
N MET A 129 10.04 -9.52 0.18
CA MET A 129 10.09 -8.45 1.15
C MET A 129 11.31 -8.70 2.05
N PRO A 130 12.19 -7.70 2.26
CA PRO A 130 13.34 -7.87 3.14
C PRO A 130 12.90 -8.38 4.52
N GLY A 131 13.64 -9.36 5.05
CA GLY A 131 13.41 -9.84 6.41
C GLY A 131 13.70 -8.73 7.42
N ILE A 132 12.97 -8.70 8.53
CA ILE A 132 13.25 -7.80 9.66
C ILE A 132 14.45 -8.35 10.44
N SER A 133 15.64 -8.18 9.88
CA SER A 133 16.90 -8.39 10.60
C SER A 133 17.49 -7.01 10.88
N HIS A 134 16.97 -6.30 11.88
CA HIS A 134 17.65 -5.08 12.31
C HIS A 134 18.89 -5.40 13.15
N SER A 135 19.96 -4.76 12.74
CA SER A 135 21.33 -4.81 13.25
C SER A 135 21.47 -4.30 14.68
N ARG A 136 22.33 -4.99 15.44
CA ARG A 136 23.17 -4.47 16.54
C ARG A 136 22.48 -3.57 17.58
N GLY A 137 21.64 -4.21 18.38
CA GLY A 137 21.46 -3.89 19.78
C GLY A 137 21.27 -5.21 20.50
N GLU A 138 22.22 -5.62 21.33
CA GLU A 138 22.15 -6.84 22.13
C GLU A 138 20.86 -6.87 22.96
N CYS A 139 19.81 -7.51 22.47
CA CYS A 139 18.90 -8.19 23.38
C CYS A 139 19.67 -9.41 23.87
N ARG A 140 20.50 -9.22 24.91
CA ARG A 140 20.99 -10.32 25.74
C ARG A 140 19.81 -11.24 25.98
N SER A 141 20.00 -12.52 25.70
CA SER A 141 19.05 -13.60 25.98
C SER A 141 18.58 -13.46 27.43
N GLY A 142 17.50 -12.71 27.62
CA GLY A 142 16.86 -12.48 28.88
C GLY A 142 15.91 -13.64 29.07
N ARG A 143 16.19 -14.46 30.07
CA ARG A 143 15.33 -15.55 30.53
C ARG A 143 13.86 -15.09 30.50
N VAL A 144 13.05 -15.79 29.72
CA VAL A 144 11.60 -15.62 29.72
C VAL A 144 11.11 -16.11 31.09
N TYR A 145 10.80 -15.19 31.99
CA TYR A 145 10.09 -15.55 33.21
C TYR A 145 8.68 -16.02 32.81
N GLY A 146 8.34 -17.23 33.27
CA GLY A 146 7.04 -17.84 33.00
C GLY A 146 5.90 -16.90 33.38
N LEU A 147 4.93 -16.74 32.47
CA LEU A 147 3.72 -15.99 32.76
C LEU A 147 2.84 -16.83 33.69
N GLY A 148 2.64 -16.32 34.90
CA GLY A 148 1.62 -16.76 35.83
C GLY A 148 0.22 -16.47 35.29
N LEU A 149 -0.67 -17.43 35.57
CA LEU A 149 -2.08 -17.47 35.27
C LEU A 149 -2.85 -16.42 36.10
N GLY A 150 -3.82 -15.73 35.49
CA GLY A 150 -4.74 -14.83 36.21
C GLY A 150 -5.82 -14.26 35.27
N ASP A 151 -7.08 -14.53 35.61
CA ASP A 151 -8.28 -14.41 34.79
C ASP A 151 -8.61 -13.02 34.23
N LEU A 152 -9.15 -13.01 33.00
CA LEU A 152 -10.20 -12.07 32.62
C LEU A 152 -11.10 -12.73 31.57
N VAL A 153 -12.21 -13.30 32.02
CA VAL A 153 -13.26 -13.85 31.16
C VAL A 153 -14.11 -12.68 30.67
N SER A 154 -14.10 -12.42 29.36
CA SER A 154 -15.21 -11.73 28.70
C SER A 154 -15.45 -12.43 27.37
N ALA A 155 -16.69 -12.92 27.21
CA ALA A 155 -17.13 -13.76 26.12
C ALA A 155 -16.85 -13.14 24.73
N GLY A 156 -16.29 -13.99 23.86
CA GLY A 156 -15.89 -13.65 22.50
C GLY A 156 -14.56 -14.34 22.23
N ILE A 157 -14.47 -15.12 21.15
CA ILE A 157 -13.25 -15.86 20.78
C ILE A 157 -12.05 -14.92 20.88
N SER A 158 -11.23 -15.10 21.92
CA SER A 158 -10.12 -14.20 22.15
C SER A 158 -9.07 -14.50 21.11
N ILE A 159 -8.66 -13.48 20.36
CA ILE A 159 -7.51 -13.61 19.45
C ILE A 159 -6.27 -14.09 20.22
N PHE A 160 -6.23 -13.91 21.54
CA PHE A 160 -5.22 -14.50 22.42
C PHE A 160 -5.24 -16.01 22.45
N ASP A 161 -6.41 -16.66 22.45
CA ASP A 161 -6.47 -18.13 22.50
C ASP A 161 -6.12 -18.74 21.15
N VAL A 162 -6.43 -18.05 20.05
CA VAL A 162 -5.96 -18.40 18.69
C VAL A 162 -4.43 -18.25 18.60
N ILE A 163 -3.90 -17.12 19.08
CA ILE A 163 -2.45 -16.86 19.12
C ILE A 163 -1.74 -17.84 20.07
N ARG A 164 -2.30 -18.15 21.25
CA ARG A 164 -1.79 -19.14 22.21
C ARG A 164 -1.84 -20.56 21.66
N GLY A 165 -2.90 -20.92 20.95
CA GLY A 165 -2.99 -22.21 20.26
C GLY A 165 -1.89 -22.37 19.20
N TRP A 166 -1.54 -21.28 18.52
CA TRP A 166 -0.41 -21.22 17.59
C TRP A 166 0.96 -21.21 18.29
N LEU A 167 1.09 -20.51 19.44
CA LEU A 167 2.32 -20.47 20.24
C LEU A 167 2.54 -21.73 21.09
N GLY A 168 1.53 -22.57 21.28
CA GLY A 168 1.60 -23.84 22.03
C GLY A 168 2.43 -24.91 21.33
N GLN A 169 2.73 -24.77 20.04
CA GLN A 169 3.71 -25.60 19.33
C GLN A 169 5.12 -25.05 19.58
N ARG A 170 5.75 -25.54 20.65
CA ARG A 170 7.07 -25.15 21.21
C ARG A 170 8.28 -25.25 20.26
N GLU A 171 8.12 -25.64 18.99
CA GLU A 171 9.26 -25.86 18.06
C GLU A 171 9.46 -24.78 16.98
N LEU A 172 8.58 -23.77 16.86
CA LEU A 172 8.67 -22.75 15.79
C LEU A 172 9.21 -21.38 16.23
N LEU A 173 9.60 -21.21 17.49
CA LEU A 173 9.98 -19.91 18.05
C LEU A 173 11.37 -19.40 17.59
N GLY A 174 12.14 -20.21 16.87
CA GLY A 174 13.38 -19.78 16.19
C GLY A 174 13.16 -19.11 14.83
N SER A 175 11.96 -19.25 14.25
CA SER A 175 11.61 -18.73 12.93
C SER A 175 10.12 -18.45 12.87
N ILE A 176 9.65 -17.41 13.57
CA ILE A 176 8.31 -16.86 13.30
C ILE A 176 8.46 -15.95 12.09
N PRO A 177 8.04 -16.38 10.88
CA PRO A 177 7.96 -15.48 9.75
C PRO A 177 6.90 -14.43 10.12
N PHE A 178 7.34 -13.18 10.18
CA PHE A 178 6.54 -11.97 10.10
C PHE A 178 5.03 -12.21 9.84
N CYS A 179 4.20 -12.12 10.88
CA CYS A 179 2.75 -12.40 10.80
C CYS A 179 1.91 -11.27 11.39
N GLY A 180 0.60 -11.25 11.15
CA GLY A 180 -0.31 -10.26 11.74
C GLY A 180 -0.12 -8.84 11.21
N CYS A 181 0.35 -8.67 9.98
CA CYS A 181 0.62 -7.37 9.38
C CYS A 181 -0.66 -6.81 8.76
N ALA A 182 -0.82 -5.49 8.76
CA ALA A 182 -1.85 -4.84 7.94
C ALA A 182 -1.27 -4.49 6.56
N VAL A 183 -2.10 -4.57 5.52
CA VAL A 183 -1.68 -4.34 4.14
C VAL A 183 -2.65 -3.38 3.47
N GLY A 184 -2.13 -2.36 2.79
CA GLY A 184 -2.94 -1.39 2.06
C GLY A 184 -2.20 -0.84 0.85
N ALA A 185 -2.93 -0.39 -0.16
CA ALA A 185 -2.35 0.29 -1.32
C ALA A 185 -2.61 1.80 -1.21
N ALA A 186 -1.60 2.60 -1.55
CA ALA A 186 -1.71 4.06 -1.60
C ALA A 186 -0.74 4.62 -2.64
N ASP A 187 -1.18 5.61 -3.42
CA ASP A 187 -0.34 6.28 -4.43
C ASP A 187 0.40 5.28 -5.36
N GLY A 188 -0.32 4.24 -5.79
CA GLY A 188 0.20 3.21 -6.67
C GLY A 188 1.26 2.30 -6.05
N CYS A 189 1.47 2.35 -4.74
CA CYS A 189 2.43 1.51 -4.02
C CYS A 189 1.69 0.60 -3.03
N LEU A 190 2.27 -0.55 -2.76
CA LEU A 190 1.80 -1.48 -1.72
C LEU A 190 2.52 -1.16 -0.41
N TYR A 191 1.77 -1.07 0.69
CA TYR A 191 2.28 -0.83 2.03
C TYR A 191 1.97 -2.02 2.94
N VAL A 192 2.97 -2.44 3.71
CA VAL A 192 2.87 -3.50 4.71
C VAL A 192 3.27 -2.89 6.05
N LEU A 193 2.35 -2.92 7.00
CA LEU A 193 2.38 -2.13 8.23
C LEU A 193 2.45 -3.05 9.45
N GLY A 194 3.45 -2.81 10.31
CA GLY A 194 3.58 -3.49 11.59
C GLY A 194 3.79 -4.99 11.43
N GLY A 195 3.15 -5.78 12.31
CA GLY A 195 3.28 -7.22 12.38
C GLY A 195 3.86 -7.70 13.72
N PHE A 196 4.01 -9.01 13.83
CA PHE A 196 4.57 -9.70 14.97
C PHE A 196 5.75 -10.55 14.53
N SER A 197 6.90 -10.36 15.16
CA SER A 197 8.09 -11.16 14.88
C SER A 197 9.01 -11.18 16.10
N ARG A 198 9.67 -12.33 16.33
CA ARG A 198 10.60 -12.57 17.46
C ARG A 198 10.01 -12.18 18.82
N ALA A 199 8.73 -12.49 19.04
CA ALA A 199 7.98 -12.07 20.22
C ALA A 199 8.12 -10.56 20.46
N SER A 200 7.82 -9.76 19.43
CA SER A 200 7.69 -8.30 19.53
C SER A 200 6.76 -7.78 18.44
N THR A 201 5.95 -6.78 18.79
CA THR A 201 5.12 -6.05 17.83
C THR A 201 5.95 -5.01 17.10
N MET A 202 5.83 -4.99 15.78
CA MET A 202 6.67 -4.19 14.90
C MET A 202 6.05 -2.82 14.63
N LYS A 203 6.91 -1.81 14.51
CA LYS A 203 6.56 -0.45 14.08
C LYS A 203 6.94 -0.17 12.63
N CYS A 204 7.78 -1.01 12.04
CA CYS A 204 8.30 -0.81 10.68
C CYS A 204 7.18 -0.82 9.65
N VAL A 205 7.41 -0.09 8.57
CA VAL A 205 6.49 0.04 7.46
C VAL A 205 7.28 -0.18 6.18
N TRP A 206 6.85 -1.16 5.39
CA TRP A 206 7.49 -1.49 4.12
C TRP A 206 6.62 -1.03 2.97
N ARG A 207 7.22 -0.33 2.01
CA ARG A 207 6.60 0.10 0.77
C ARG A 207 7.22 -0.65 -0.40
N TYR A 208 6.39 -1.29 -1.22
CA TYR A 208 6.79 -1.78 -2.53
C TYR A 208 6.38 -0.77 -3.60
N ASP A 209 7.36 -0.35 -4.40
CA ASP A 209 7.15 0.53 -5.55
C ASP A 209 7.30 -0.27 -6.86
N PRO A 210 6.21 -0.45 -7.63
CA PRO A 210 6.24 -1.16 -8.92
C PRO A 210 7.14 -0.52 -9.98
N SER A 211 7.39 0.80 -9.93
CA SER A 211 8.19 1.52 -10.94
C SER A 211 9.66 1.09 -10.89
N VAL A 212 10.17 0.89 -9.68
CA VAL A 212 11.54 0.42 -9.42
C VAL A 212 11.60 -1.10 -9.21
N ASN A 213 10.47 -1.74 -8.92
CA ASN A 213 10.35 -3.15 -8.55
C ASN A 213 11.20 -3.50 -7.31
N SER A 214 11.02 -2.73 -6.25
CA SER A 214 11.78 -2.91 -5.01
C SER A 214 10.96 -2.53 -3.77
N TRP A 215 11.30 -3.17 -2.66
CA TRP A 215 10.83 -2.81 -1.33
C TRP A 215 11.73 -1.77 -0.70
N GLN A 216 11.14 -0.86 0.08
CA GLN A 216 11.84 0.15 0.87
C GLN A 216 11.16 0.29 2.23
N GLU A 217 11.95 0.34 3.30
CA GLU A 217 11.44 0.74 4.61
C GLU A 217 11.17 2.24 4.61
N VAL A 218 9.95 2.65 4.95
CA VAL A 218 9.55 4.05 5.07
C VAL A 218 9.36 4.40 6.54
N SER A 219 8.99 5.65 6.84
CA SER A 219 8.81 6.13 8.20
C SER A 219 7.98 5.14 9.05
N PRO A 220 8.48 4.70 10.21
CA PRO A 220 7.78 3.75 11.05
C PRO A 220 6.61 4.42 11.78
N MET A 221 5.64 3.60 12.23
CA MET A 221 4.60 4.04 13.15
C MET A 221 5.21 4.48 14.49
N SER A 222 4.47 5.29 15.24
CA SER A 222 4.88 5.67 16.61
C SER A 222 4.70 4.52 17.59
N THR A 223 3.66 3.70 17.40
CA THR A 223 3.37 2.52 18.22
C THR A 223 3.55 1.25 17.40
N GLY A 224 4.18 0.22 17.99
CA GLY A 224 4.25 -1.11 17.37
C GLY A 224 2.89 -1.80 17.39
N ARG A 225 2.47 -2.39 16.26
CA ARG A 225 1.12 -2.96 16.11
C ARG A 225 1.19 -4.31 15.41
N ALA A 226 0.52 -5.32 15.96
CA ALA A 226 0.19 -6.56 15.27
C ALA A 226 -1.32 -6.77 15.19
N PHE A 227 -1.77 -7.53 14.20
CA PHE A 227 -3.18 -7.84 13.90
C PHE A 227 -4.09 -6.61 13.76
N CYS A 228 -3.50 -5.44 13.50
CA CYS A 228 -4.21 -4.19 13.25
C CYS A 228 -4.98 -4.25 11.91
N LYS A 229 -5.77 -3.21 11.64
CA LYS A 229 -6.51 -3.04 10.39
C LYS A 229 -6.07 -1.74 9.74
N THR A 230 -6.04 -1.73 8.41
CA THR A 230 -5.70 -0.52 7.65
C THR A 230 -6.73 -0.25 6.57
N SER A 231 -6.94 1.03 6.25
CA SER A 231 -7.76 1.46 5.12
C SER A 231 -7.22 2.75 4.52
N LEU A 232 -7.51 2.98 3.24
CA LEU A 232 -7.18 4.21 2.53
C LEU A 232 -8.37 5.17 2.60
N LEU A 233 -8.14 6.39 3.08
CA LEU A 233 -9.14 7.46 3.09
C LEU A 233 -8.45 8.79 2.78
N ASN A 234 -8.98 9.55 1.82
CA ASN A 234 -8.43 10.85 1.40
C ASN A 234 -6.93 10.81 1.12
N ASN A 235 -6.48 9.78 0.38
CA ASN A 235 -5.07 9.52 0.04
C ASN A 235 -4.14 9.31 1.25
N LYS A 236 -4.67 8.96 2.42
CA LYS A 236 -3.91 8.65 3.63
C LYS A 236 -4.24 7.26 4.13
N LEU A 237 -3.25 6.57 4.68
CA LEU A 237 -3.42 5.24 5.25
C LEU A 237 -3.75 5.37 6.74
N TYR A 238 -4.88 4.84 7.15
CA TYR A 238 -5.33 4.83 8.53
C TYR A 238 -5.11 3.45 9.11
N VAL A 239 -4.37 3.35 10.22
CA VAL A 239 -4.13 2.11 10.95
C VAL A 239 -4.82 2.18 12.29
N VAL A 240 -5.68 1.21 12.57
CA VAL A 240 -6.55 1.20 13.75
C VAL A 240 -6.31 -0.05 14.57
N GLY A 241 -6.16 0.15 15.89
CA GLY A 241 -6.14 -0.90 16.89
C GLY A 241 -5.00 -1.90 16.70
N GLY A 242 -5.33 -3.18 16.86
CA GLY A 242 -4.38 -4.29 16.94
C GLY A 242 -3.98 -4.59 18.38
N ILE A 243 -2.87 -5.31 18.52
CA ILE A 243 -2.23 -5.60 19.80
C ILE A 243 -0.82 -5.01 19.82
N ILE A 244 -0.37 -4.66 21.01
CA ILE A 244 1.01 -4.30 21.33
C ILE A 244 1.59 -5.36 22.26
N GLN A 245 2.89 -5.60 22.16
CA GLN A 245 3.62 -6.34 23.20
C GLN A 245 4.31 -5.36 24.13
N ASP A 246 3.95 -5.42 25.41
CA ASP A 246 4.55 -4.64 26.49
C ASP A 246 5.25 -5.57 27.51
N LYS A 247 5.65 -5.01 28.66
CA LYS A 247 6.31 -5.76 29.73
C LYS A 247 5.38 -6.73 30.47
N ASN A 248 4.08 -6.50 30.38
CA ASN A 248 3.02 -7.23 31.06
C ASN A 248 2.36 -8.29 30.15
N GLY A 249 2.71 -8.30 28.86
CA GLY A 249 2.28 -9.29 27.89
C GLY A 249 1.79 -8.66 26.59
N LEU A 250 0.81 -9.29 25.95
CA LEU A 250 0.11 -8.68 24.82
C LEU A 250 -1.06 -7.85 25.38
N ALA A 251 -1.28 -6.66 24.83
CA ALA A 251 -2.37 -5.78 25.21
C ALA A 251 -3.09 -5.21 23.97
N PRO A 252 -4.42 -5.08 24.00
CA PRO A 252 -5.17 -4.49 22.89
C PRO A 252 -4.95 -2.98 22.80
N LEU A 253 -4.79 -2.47 21.57
CA LEU A 253 -4.65 -1.04 21.29
C LEU A 253 -6.02 -0.41 21.02
N LYS A 254 -6.31 0.69 21.70
CA LYS A 254 -7.47 1.57 21.43
C LYS A 254 -7.10 2.80 20.58
N SER A 255 -5.83 2.95 20.23
CA SER A 255 -5.31 4.07 19.45
C SER A 255 -5.36 3.78 17.94
N ALA A 256 -5.36 4.85 17.16
CA ALA A 256 -5.19 4.81 15.72
C ALA A 256 -4.15 5.83 15.27
N GLU A 257 -3.56 5.58 14.10
CA GLU A 257 -2.57 6.46 13.47
C GLU A 257 -2.91 6.64 12.00
N VAL A 258 -2.55 7.79 11.45
CA VAL A 258 -2.70 8.10 10.03
C VAL A 258 -1.33 8.41 9.41
N PHE A 259 -1.05 7.78 8.29
CA PHE A 259 0.12 8.04 7.46
C PHE A 259 -0.26 8.86 6.24
N ASP A 260 0.50 9.90 5.97
CA ASP A 260 0.40 10.66 4.73
C ASP A 260 1.56 10.32 3.78
N PRO A 261 1.33 9.50 2.73
CA PRO A 261 2.35 9.14 1.75
C PRO A 261 3.04 10.33 1.08
N ALA A 262 2.34 11.47 0.93
CA ALA A 262 2.91 12.66 0.30
C ALA A 262 3.98 13.34 1.17
N THR A 263 3.89 13.20 2.49
CA THR A 263 4.84 13.81 3.44
C THR A 263 5.75 12.78 4.12
N GLY A 264 5.38 11.50 4.07
CA GLY A 264 6.06 10.44 4.81
C GLY A 264 5.88 10.54 6.31
N VAL A 265 4.87 11.26 6.81
CA VAL A 265 4.67 11.51 8.25
C VAL A 265 3.50 10.70 8.79
N TRP A 266 3.68 10.18 10.02
CA TRP A 266 2.63 9.55 10.83
C TRP A 266 2.10 10.53 11.87
N CYS A 267 0.79 10.54 12.08
CA CYS A 267 0.12 11.30 13.14
C CYS A 267 -0.81 10.40 13.94
N GLN A 268 -0.82 10.57 15.26
CA GLN A 268 -1.80 9.92 16.11
C GLN A 268 -3.20 10.51 15.89
N ILE A 269 -4.21 9.65 15.80
CA ILE A 269 -5.61 10.07 15.75
C ILE A 269 -6.10 10.21 17.18
N CYS A 270 -6.26 11.46 17.61
CA CYS A 270 -6.86 11.75 18.90
C CYS A 270 -8.39 11.71 18.76
N TYR A 271 -9.05 10.84 19.53
CA TYR A 271 -10.48 10.97 19.75
C TYR A 271 -10.70 12.11 20.75
N SER A 272 -11.10 13.27 20.24
CA SER A 272 -11.65 14.34 21.07
C SER A 272 -12.97 14.76 20.45
N PRO A 273 -14.12 14.58 21.14
CA PRO A 273 -15.44 14.93 20.62
C PRO A 273 -15.58 16.39 20.15
N ASN A 274 -14.66 17.27 20.58
CA ASN A 274 -14.74 18.72 20.36
C ASN A 274 -13.53 19.37 19.65
N ARG A 275 -12.58 18.62 19.04
CA ARG A 275 -11.56 19.27 18.20
C ARG A 275 -11.87 19.08 16.72
N LYS A 276 -12.00 20.20 16.01
CA LYS A 276 -11.80 20.25 14.56
C LYS A 276 -10.42 19.64 14.28
N LEU A 277 -10.37 18.64 13.40
CA LEU A 277 -9.13 17.97 12.99
C LEU A 277 -8.01 19.00 12.77
N CYS A 278 -6.81 18.65 13.25
CA CYS A 278 -5.59 19.44 13.13
C CYS A 278 -5.49 20.12 11.75
N ARG A 279 -5.74 21.43 11.71
CA ARG A 279 -5.27 22.27 10.61
C ARG A 279 -3.76 22.37 10.77
N ARG A 280 -3.02 22.05 9.70
CA ARG A 280 -1.55 22.15 9.66
C ARG A 280 -1.11 23.60 9.91
N PRO A 281 0.10 23.83 10.48
CA PRO A 281 0.79 25.12 10.34
C PRO A 281 1.18 25.38 8.88
#